data_AF-A0A2P1PUE1-F1
#
_entry.id   AF-A0A2P1PUE1-F1
#
_cell.length_a   1.000
_cell.length_b   1.000
_cell.length_c   1.000
_cell.angle_alpha   90.00
_cell.angle_beta   90.00
_cell.angle_gamma   90.00
#
_symmetry.space_group_name_H-M   'P 1'
#
loop_
_entity.id
_entity.type
_entity.pdbx_description
1 polymer ?
#
loop_
_entity_poly.entity_id
_entity_poly.type
_entity_poly.pdbx_seq_one_letter_code
_entity_poly.pdbx_strand_id
1 'polypeptide(L)'
;MSHEKLETNVGWMGILIAVAISFGGLAELIPLMYNAESVEPLPGMKPYSALEVAGRDIYVREGCYNCHSQMVRTLRFETQRYGHYSLAGESVYDRPFQWGSKRTGPDLARVGGRYSDDWHRTHLNNPRDLVPESNMPNYPWLNANKVDVAQTVANLRGLKTLGHPYTDVEIDAAGTELIDKSEMDALVAYLQSLGRWAPKAIAANTTAAPAPVAETAPAEVTPASDAPADAATPEAAATDAAPADGASTDGAPTDAATGEPAAEPAAEAPNAEAGEQNGGTP
;
A
#
# COMPACT_ATOMS: atom_id res chain seq x y z
N MET A 1 -44.38 2.02 3.00
CA MET A 1 -44.23 1.51 4.38
C MET A 1 -44.08 2.70 5.31
N SER A 2 -44.67 2.71 6.50
CA SER A 2 -44.41 3.79 7.47
C SER A 2 -42.99 3.63 8.04
N HIS A 3 -42.31 4.75 8.27
CA HIS A 3 -40.94 4.80 8.80
C HIS A 3 -40.78 3.97 10.09
N GLU A 4 -41.76 4.08 10.98
CA GLU A 4 -41.85 3.34 12.24
C GLU A 4 -41.76 1.81 12.08
N LYS A 5 -42.34 1.25 11.02
CA LYS A 5 -42.28 -0.21 10.75
C LYS A 5 -40.87 -0.68 10.36
N LEU A 6 -40.07 0.24 9.81
CA LEU A 6 -38.69 -0.01 9.41
C LEU A 6 -37.76 -0.02 10.63
N GLU A 7 -37.92 0.99 11.49
CA GLU A 7 -37.09 1.17 12.69
C GLU A 7 -37.34 0.10 13.74
N THR A 8 -38.58 -0.39 13.84
CA THR A 8 -38.93 -1.42 14.82
C THR A 8 -38.50 -2.83 14.39
N ASN A 9 -38.11 -3.02 13.12
CA ASN A 9 -37.71 -4.33 12.59
C ASN A 9 -36.23 -4.33 12.18
N VAL A 10 -35.38 -4.86 13.06
CA VAL A 10 -33.92 -4.97 12.88
C VAL A 10 -33.55 -5.68 11.58
N GLY A 11 -34.31 -6.69 11.14
CA GLY A 11 -34.05 -7.41 9.89
C GLY A 11 -34.23 -6.52 8.65
N TRP A 12 -35.33 -5.78 8.58
CA TRP A 12 -35.58 -4.84 7.47
C TRP A 12 -34.59 -3.68 7.46
N MET A 13 -34.26 -3.14 8.64
CA MET A 13 -33.24 -2.09 8.77
C MET A 13 -31.87 -2.58 8.27
N GLY A 14 -31.43 -3.77 8.67
CA GLY A 14 -30.18 -4.36 8.22
C GLY A 14 -30.13 -4.57 6.70
N ILE A 15 -31.22 -5.08 6.10
CA ILE A 15 -31.31 -5.26 4.64
C ILE A 15 -31.20 -3.92 3.91
N LEU A 16 -31.91 -2.89 4.37
CA LEU A 16 -31.89 -1.60 3.68
C LEU A 16 -30.56 -0.87 3.85
N ILE A 17 -29.89 -0.99 5.00
CA ILE A 17 -28.52 -0.50 5.18
C ILE A 17 -27.57 -1.19 4.21
N ALA A 18 -27.64 -2.52 4.10
CA ALA A 18 -26.81 -3.28 3.16
C ALA A 18 -27.05 -2.85 1.71
N VAL A 19 -28.31 -2.66 1.32
CA VAL A 19 -28.67 -2.16 -0.02
C VAL A 19 -28.13 -0.73 -0.23
N ALA A 20 -28.30 0.17 0.74
CA ALA A 20 -27.82 1.55 0.65
C ALA A 20 -26.29 1.61 0.50
N ILE A 21 -25.54 0.86 1.33
CA ILE A 21 -24.07 0.79 1.25
C ILE A 21 -23.61 0.17 -0.08
N SER A 22 -24.33 -0.84 -0.57
CA SER A 22 -23.99 -1.52 -1.84
C SER A 22 -24.02 -0.56 -3.02
N PHE A 23 -24.93 0.43 -3.06
CA PHE A 23 -24.95 1.41 -4.13
C PHE A 23 -23.67 2.25 -4.20
N GLY A 24 -23.10 2.64 -3.07
CA GLY A 24 -21.81 3.35 -3.04
C GLY A 24 -20.68 2.48 -3.59
N GLY A 25 -20.58 1.24 -3.11
CA GLY A 25 -19.57 0.29 -3.60
C GLY A 25 -19.71 -0.01 -5.10
N LEU A 26 -20.93 -0.21 -5.59
CA LEU A 26 -21.18 -0.46 -7.02
C LEU A 26 -20.84 0.76 -7.88
N ALA A 27 -21.20 1.97 -7.43
CA ALA A 27 -20.96 3.21 -8.17
C ALA A 27 -19.46 3.56 -8.27
N GLU A 28 -18.66 3.21 -7.26
CA GLU A 28 -17.22 3.52 -7.26
C GLU A 28 -16.37 2.38 -7.84
N LEU A 29 -16.62 1.13 -7.44
CA LEU A 29 -15.74 0.00 -7.78
C LEU A 29 -15.93 -0.47 -9.22
N ILE A 30 -17.18 -0.60 -9.68
CA ILE A 30 -17.45 -1.18 -11.01
C ILE A 30 -16.84 -0.34 -12.13
N PRO A 31 -17.05 0.99 -12.20
CA PRO A 31 -16.44 1.80 -13.25
C PRO A 31 -14.91 1.80 -13.19
N LEU A 32 -14.32 1.78 -11.98
CA LEU A 32 -12.88 1.71 -11.82
C LEU A 32 -12.30 0.37 -12.28
N MET A 33 -12.98 -0.75 -12.02
CA MET A 33 -12.54 -2.06 -12.51
C MET A 33 -12.55 -2.11 -14.04
N TYR A 34 -13.61 -1.62 -14.69
CA TYR A 34 -13.65 -1.53 -16.16
C TYR A 34 -12.55 -0.62 -16.71
N ASN A 35 -12.29 0.51 -16.06
CA ASN A 35 -11.19 1.40 -16.47
C ASN A 35 -9.82 0.75 -16.25
N ALA A 36 -9.60 0.02 -15.16
CA ALA A 36 -8.35 -0.64 -14.85
C ALA A 36 -7.98 -1.71 -15.89
N GLU A 37 -8.98 -2.41 -16.45
CA GLU A 37 -8.77 -3.37 -17.55
C GLU A 37 -8.24 -2.72 -18.83
N SER A 38 -8.47 -1.42 -19.03
CA SER A 38 -7.95 -0.67 -20.19
C SER A 38 -6.54 -0.11 -19.97
N VAL A 39 -5.99 -0.21 -18.76
CA VAL A 39 -4.65 0.28 -18.45
C VAL A 39 -3.63 -0.76 -18.86
N GLU A 40 -3.01 -0.52 -20.01
CA GLU A 40 -1.92 -1.35 -20.52
C GLU A 40 -0.60 -1.08 -19.77
N PRO A 41 0.27 -2.09 -19.65
CA PRO A 41 1.62 -1.90 -19.13
C PRO A 41 2.41 -0.94 -20.04
N LEU A 42 3.44 -0.29 -19.49
CA LEU A 42 4.29 0.60 -20.29
C LEU A 42 4.95 -0.16 -21.47
N PRO A 43 5.29 0.53 -22.58
CA PRO A 43 5.92 -0.12 -23.73
C PRO A 43 7.18 -0.90 -23.35
N GLY A 44 7.19 -2.20 -23.65
CA GLY A 44 8.30 -3.10 -23.36
C GLY A 44 8.39 -3.59 -21.91
N MET A 45 7.48 -3.15 -21.03
CA MET A 45 7.45 -3.55 -19.63
C MET A 45 7.17 -5.04 -19.49
N LYS A 46 8.09 -5.74 -18.84
CA LYS A 46 7.93 -7.13 -18.42
C LYS A 46 7.55 -7.21 -16.94
N PRO A 47 6.84 -8.28 -16.52
CA PRO A 47 6.69 -8.61 -15.12
C PRO A 47 8.03 -8.71 -14.39
N TYR A 48 7.97 -8.68 -13.07
CA TYR A 48 9.15 -8.87 -12.22
C TYR A 48 9.82 -10.23 -12.47
N SER A 49 11.15 -10.30 -12.40
CA SER A 49 11.84 -11.59 -12.38
C SER A 49 11.52 -12.36 -11.09
N ALA A 50 11.88 -13.64 -11.02
CA ALA A 50 11.70 -14.45 -9.82
C ALA A 50 12.36 -13.81 -8.58
N LEU A 51 13.59 -13.29 -8.74
CA LEU A 51 14.30 -12.62 -7.66
C LEU A 51 13.64 -11.28 -7.26
N GLU A 52 13.12 -10.54 -8.23
CA GLU A 52 12.38 -9.30 -7.98
C GLU A 52 11.04 -9.57 -7.28
N VAL A 53 10.34 -10.66 -7.60
CA VAL A 53 9.11 -11.09 -6.90
C VAL A 53 9.43 -11.43 -5.43
N ALA A 54 10.46 -12.25 -5.18
CA ALA A 54 10.90 -12.54 -3.81
C ALA A 54 11.24 -11.25 -3.04
N GLY A 55 11.97 -10.33 -3.68
CA GLY A 55 12.34 -9.05 -3.09
C GLY A 55 11.15 -8.16 -2.76
N ARG A 56 10.15 -8.16 -3.62
CA ARG A 56 8.90 -7.45 -3.39
C ARG A 56 8.11 -8.04 -2.24
N ASP A 57 8.06 -9.36 -2.13
CA ASP A 57 7.37 -10.04 -1.03
C ASP A 57 8.06 -9.75 0.30
N ILE A 58 9.40 -9.68 0.32
CA ILE A 58 10.18 -9.22 1.46
C ILE A 58 9.87 -7.75 1.76
N TYR A 59 9.84 -6.85 0.76
CA TYR A 59 9.47 -5.44 0.96
C TYR A 59 8.11 -5.28 1.65
N VAL A 60 7.13 -6.11 1.28
CA VAL A 60 5.81 -6.16 1.91
C VAL A 60 5.89 -6.74 3.32
N ARG A 61 6.58 -7.86 3.51
CA ARG A 61 6.75 -8.53 4.82
C ARG A 61 7.40 -7.61 5.86
N GLU A 62 8.43 -6.87 5.46
CA GLU A 62 9.16 -5.93 6.31
C GLU A 62 8.41 -4.60 6.55
N GLY A 63 7.24 -4.41 5.90
CA GLY A 63 6.39 -3.25 6.12
C GLY A 63 6.96 -1.94 5.57
N CYS A 64 7.87 -1.99 4.59
CA CYS A 64 8.54 -0.81 4.02
C CYS A 64 7.54 0.23 3.48
N TYR A 65 6.40 -0.23 2.98
CA TYR A 65 5.30 0.60 2.48
C TYR A 65 4.68 1.55 3.53
N ASN A 66 4.89 1.29 4.82
CA ASN A 66 4.41 2.18 5.90
C ASN A 66 5.23 3.47 6.01
N CYS A 67 6.46 3.46 5.47
CA CYS A 67 7.37 4.61 5.51
C CYS A 67 7.67 5.17 4.11
N HIS A 68 7.61 4.33 3.09
CA HIS A 68 7.97 4.68 1.72
C HIS A 68 6.78 4.52 0.77
N SER A 69 6.48 5.57 0.02
CA SER A 69 5.55 5.52 -1.09
C SER A 69 6.23 5.07 -2.38
N GLN A 70 5.44 4.56 -3.32
CA GLN A 70 5.88 4.29 -4.70
C GLN A 70 4.88 4.90 -5.68
N MET A 71 4.64 6.21 -5.53
CA MET A 71 3.74 6.98 -6.38
C MET A 71 4.18 8.44 -6.37
N VAL A 72 4.90 8.86 -7.42
CA VAL A 72 5.33 10.24 -7.59
C VAL A 72 4.16 11.04 -8.17
N ARG A 73 3.74 12.10 -7.47
CA ARG A 73 2.64 12.96 -7.91
C ARG A 73 3.09 13.92 -9.02
N THR A 74 2.14 14.47 -9.75
CA THR A 74 2.37 15.39 -10.89
C THR A 74 2.86 16.79 -10.49
N LEU A 75 3.08 17.04 -9.19
CA LEU A 75 3.53 18.33 -8.69
C LEU A 75 5.00 18.58 -9.05
N ARG A 76 5.33 19.78 -9.52
CA ARG A 76 6.71 20.14 -9.97
C ARG A 76 7.78 19.82 -8.93
N PHE A 77 7.53 20.09 -7.64
CA PHE A 77 8.53 19.83 -6.60
C PHE A 77 8.75 18.32 -6.37
N GLU A 78 7.75 17.48 -6.63
CA GLU A 78 7.93 16.02 -6.57
C GLU A 78 8.71 15.53 -7.77
N THR A 79 8.38 16.04 -8.96
CA THR A 79 9.07 15.57 -10.15
C THR A 79 10.53 16.00 -10.19
N GLN A 80 10.86 17.16 -9.61
CA GLN A 80 12.25 17.59 -9.40
C GLN A 80 13.00 16.72 -8.39
N ARG A 81 12.32 16.22 -7.35
CA ARG A 81 12.94 15.40 -6.30
C ARG A 81 13.08 13.94 -6.70
N TYR A 82 12.03 13.35 -7.26
CA TYR A 82 11.92 11.92 -7.50
C TYR A 82 12.08 11.54 -8.97
N GLY A 83 11.79 12.43 -9.92
CA GLY A 83 11.82 12.14 -11.35
C GLY A 83 10.42 12.20 -11.96
N HIS A 84 10.21 11.57 -13.13
CA HIS A 84 8.91 11.60 -13.79
C HIS A 84 7.79 11.12 -12.86
N TYR A 85 6.61 11.77 -12.91
CA TYR A 85 5.45 11.34 -12.14
C TYR A 85 5.05 9.90 -12.50
N SER A 86 4.41 9.20 -11.57
CA SER A 86 4.00 7.81 -11.77
C SER A 86 2.85 7.71 -12.77
N LEU A 87 2.96 6.75 -13.70
CA LEU A 87 1.93 6.40 -14.66
C LEU A 87 1.19 5.15 -14.21
N ALA A 88 -0.11 5.06 -14.51
CA ALA A 88 -0.93 3.91 -14.13
C ALA A 88 -0.37 2.58 -14.69
N GLY A 89 0.16 2.61 -15.92
CA GLY A 89 0.78 1.47 -16.58
C GLY A 89 2.00 0.87 -15.86
N GLU A 90 2.60 1.59 -14.91
CA GLU A 90 3.75 1.10 -14.15
C GLU A 90 3.38 0.11 -13.04
N SER A 91 2.13 0.12 -12.59
CA SER A 91 1.65 -0.73 -11.49
C SER A 91 0.70 -1.84 -11.93
N VAL A 92 0.58 -2.09 -13.25
CA VAL A 92 -0.28 -3.14 -13.81
C VAL A 92 0.07 -4.52 -13.23
N TYR A 93 1.35 -4.77 -12.98
CA TYR A 93 1.85 -6.02 -12.38
C TYR A 93 2.05 -5.94 -10.86
N ASP A 94 1.58 -4.90 -10.17
CA ASP A 94 1.70 -4.82 -8.72
C ASP A 94 0.49 -5.45 -8.02
N ARG A 95 0.65 -6.64 -7.46
CA ARG A 95 -0.41 -7.35 -6.71
C ARG A 95 0.05 -7.66 -5.28
N PRO A 96 -0.38 -6.91 -4.25
CA PRO A 96 -1.16 -5.65 -4.31
C PRO A 96 -0.31 -4.42 -4.72
N PHE A 97 -0.96 -3.33 -5.15
CA PHE A 97 -0.27 -2.06 -5.45
C PHE A 97 0.59 -1.55 -4.28
N GLN A 98 1.67 -0.79 -4.55
CA GLN A 98 2.59 -0.29 -3.52
C GLN A 98 2.68 1.26 -3.44
N TRP A 99 1.64 1.96 -3.89
CA TRP A 99 1.62 3.42 -4.01
C TRP A 99 1.90 4.18 -2.70
N GLY A 100 1.64 3.54 -1.56
CA GLY A 100 1.90 4.07 -0.23
C GLY A 100 0.90 5.15 0.20
N SER A 101 0.76 5.34 1.50
CA SER A 101 -0.15 6.31 2.12
C SER A 101 0.57 7.31 3.03
N LYS A 102 1.87 7.10 3.27
CA LYS A 102 2.72 7.91 4.14
C LYS A 102 4.14 8.00 3.59
N ARG A 103 4.83 9.09 3.94
CA ARG A 103 6.25 9.33 3.61
C ARG A 103 7.02 9.73 4.87
N THR A 104 7.43 8.74 5.64
CA THR A 104 8.44 8.94 6.69
C THR A 104 9.83 8.94 6.07
N GLY A 105 10.06 8.02 5.12
CA GLY A 105 11.19 8.05 4.20
C GLY A 105 10.80 8.61 2.83
N PRO A 106 11.77 8.78 1.91
CA PRO A 106 11.51 9.28 0.56
C PRO A 106 10.68 8.31 -0.29
N ASP A 107 10.03 8.81 -1.35
CA ASP A 107 9.39 7.97 -2.36
C ASP A 107 10.42 7.12 -3.11
N LEU A 108 10.09 5.85 -3.37
CA LEU A 108 10.98 4.85 -3.97
C LEU A 108 10.62 4.50 -5.43
N ALA A 109 9.56 5.06 -6.02
CA ALA A 109 9.10 4.69 -7.37
C ALA A 109 10.16 4.89 -8.46
N ARG A 110 11.23 5.64 -8.18
CA ARG A 110 12.31 6.02 -9.10
C ARG A 110 13.69 5.74 -8.53
N VAL A 111 13.80 4.82 -7.55
CA VAL A 111 15.09 4.54 -6.89
C VAL A 111 16.01 3.67 -7.74
N GLY A 112 15.46 2.91 -8.70
CA GLY A 112 16.25 2.06 -9.58
C GLY A 112 17.35 2.82 -10.31
N GLY A 113 18.59 2.36 -10.16
CA GLY A 113 19.78 2.97 -10.74
C GLY A 113 20.22 4.30 -10.13
N ARG A 114 19.55 4.82 -9.08
CA ARG A 114 20.00 6.02 -8.36
C ARG A 114 21.15 5.74 -7.40
N TYR A 115 21.17 4.54 -6.82
CA TYR A 115 22.21 4.09 -5.89
C TYR A 115 22.77 2.73 -6.34
N SER A 116 24.01 2.44 -5.97
CA SER A 116 24.61 1.13 -6.24
C SER A 116 24.01 0.05 -5.33
N ASP A 117 24.14 -1.21 -5.72
CA ASP A 117 23.72 -2.34 -4.90
C ASP A 117 24.44 -2.34 -3.54
N ASP A 118 25.73 -1.99 -3.51
CA ASP A 118 26.50 -1.89 -2.26
C ASP A 118 25.99 -0.77 -1.35
N TRP A 119 25.54 0.35 -1.94
CA TRP A 119 24.87 1.41 -1.17
C TRP A 119 23.58 0.87 -0.55
N HIS A 120 22.75 0.16 -1.32
CA HIS A 120 21.52 -0.42 -0.80
C HIS A 120 21.80 -1.44 0.31
N ARG A 121 22.77 -2.33 0.14
CA ARG A 121 23.16 -3.32 1.15
C ARG A 121 23.63 -2.66 2.44
N THR A 122 24.50 -1.66 2.33
CA THR A 122 25.01 -0.93 3.49
C THR A 122 23.90 -0.16 4.19
N HIS A 123 23.07 0.55 3.42
CA HIS A 123 21.92 1.30 3.94
C HIS A 123 20.90 0.39 4.62
N LEU A 124 20.54 -0.75 4.03
CA LEU A 124 19.57 -1.67 4.64
C LEU A 124 20.14 -2.35 5.89
N ASN A 125 21.44 -2.66 5.91
CA ASN A 125 22.10 -3.24 7.07
C ASN A 125 22.11 -2.27 8.26
N ASN A 126 22.45 -1.00 8.01
CA ASN A 126 22.37 0.07 9.00
C ASN A 126 22.26 1.44 8.30
N PRO A 127 21.06 2.04 8.20
CA PRO A 127 20.84 3.29 7.48
C PRO A 127 21.70 4.45 7.98
N ARG A 128 22.05 4.43 9.28
CA ARG A 128 22.80 5.49 9.96
C ARG A 128 24.28 5.55 9.56
N ASP A 129 24.81 4.50 8.94
CA ASP A 129 26.18 4.48 8.44
C ASP A 129 26.35 5.36 7.18
N LEU A 130 25.27 5.57 6.42
CA LEU A 130 25.27 6.43 5.22
C LEU A 130 24.50 7.74 5.42
N VAL A 131 23.47 7.71 6.28
CA VAL A 131 22.59 8.84 6.57
C VAL A 131 22.42 8.92 8.09
N PRO A 132 23.32 9.62 8.82
CA PRO A 132 23.36 9.63 10.28
C PRO A 132 22.04 10.01 10.97
N GLU A 133 21.27 10.89 10.32
CA GLU A 133 19.96 11.37 10.78
C GLU A 133 18.79 10.41 10.45
N SER A 134 19.06 9.27 9.81
CA SER A 134 18.01 8.34 9.39
C SER A 134 17.24 7.78 10.58
N ASN A 135 15.91 7.79 10.44
CA ASN A 135 14.99 7.13 11.36
C ASN A 135 14.56 5.74 10.87
N MET A 136 15.06 5.27 9.73
CA MET A 136 14.75 3.94 9.20
C MET A 136 15.30 2.84 10.12
N PRO A 137 14.56 1.74 10.35
CA PRO A 137 15.07 0.58 11.08
C PRO A 137 16.25 -0.09 10.37
N ASN A 138 17.04 -0.86 11.12
CA ASN A 138 18.12 -1.68 10.58
C ASN A 138 17.54 -3.05 10.17
N TYR A 139 17.97 -3.59 9.03
CA TYR A 139 17.54 -4.89 8.52
C TYR A 139 18.71 -5.87 8.29
N PRO A 140 19.60 -6.10 9.28
CA PRO A 140 20.79 -6.94 9.09
C PRO A 140 20.46 -8.42 8.85
N TRP A 141 19.29 -8.90 9.29
CA TRP A 141 18.85 -10.28 9.09
C TRP A 141 18.69 -10.66 7.63
N LEU A 142 18.44 -9.68 6.74
CA LEU A 142 18.30 -9.93 5.31
C LEU A 142 19.58 -10.53 4.69
N ASN A 143 20.75 -10.28 5.28
CA ASN A 143 22.00 -10.90 4.86
C ASN A 143 22.12 -12.37 5.29
N ALA A 144 21.55 -12.71 6.45
CA ALA A 144 21.64 -14.06 7.02
C ALA A 144 20.58 -15.00 6.43
N ASN A 145 19.39 -14.47 6.15
CA ASN A 145 18.27 -15.24 5.64
C ASN A 145 18.42 -15.52 4.13
N LYS A 146 17.91 -16.68 3.71
CA LYS A 146 17.80 -17.07 2.30
C LYS A 146 16.38 -16.87 1.79
N VAL A 147 16.26 -16.67 0.48
CA VAL A 147 14.96 -16.62 -0.19
C VAL A 147 14.24 -17.96 -0.03
N ASP A 148 12.97 -17.90 0.35
CA ASP A 148 12.09 -19.08 0.29
C ASP A 148 11.72 -19.36 -1.17
N VAL A 149 12.45 -20.30 -1.77
CA VAL A 149 12.28 -20.70 -3.16
C VAL A 149 10.90 -21.30 -3.41
N ALA A 150 10.42 -22.14 -2.49
CA ALA A 150 9.14 -22.83 -2.64
C ALA A 150 7.98 -21.83 -2.61
N GLN A 151 8.02 -20.89 -1.67
CA GLN A 151 7.03 -19.81 -1.58
C GLN A 151 7.09 -18.90 -2.81
N THR A 152 8.28 -18.54 -3.28
CA THR A 152 8.43 -17.66 -4.46
C THR A 152 7.84 -18.32 -5.71
N VAL A 153 8.11 -19.61 -5.94
CA VAL A 153 7.53 -20.37 -7.06
C VAL A 153 6.01 -20.46 -6.93
N ALA A 154 5.47 -20.65 -5.73
CA ALA A 154 4.03 -20.62 -5.49
C ALA A 154 3.43 -19.25 -5.82
N ASN A 155 4.09 -18.16 -5.44
CA ASN A 155 3.66 -16.79 -5.74
C ASN A 155 3.67 -16.51 -7.24
N LEU A 156 4.70 -16.93 -7.98
CA LEU A 156 4.75 -16.82 -9.44
C LEU A 156 3.57 -17.55 -10.11
N ARG A 157 3.22 -18.75 -9.66
CA ARG A 157 2.05 -19.48 -10.14
C ARG A 157 0.76 -18.72 -9.83
N GLY A 158 0.62 -18.16 -8.62
CA GLY A 158 -0.51 -17.31 -8.26
C GLY A 158 -0.64 -16.07 -9.14
N LEU A 159 0.47 -15.36 -9.39
CA LEU A 159 0.50 -14.21 -10.28
C LEU A 159 0.12 -14.59 -11.72
N LYS A 160 0.57 -15.75 -12.22
CA LYS A 160 0.13 -16.29 -13.51
C LYS A 160 -1.38 -16.49 -13.55
N THR A 161 -1.98 -17.06 -12.49
CA THR A 161 -3.45 -17.20 -12.38
C THR A 161 -4.16 -15.85 -12.37
N LEU A 162 -3.53 -14.80 -11.85
CA LEU A 162 -4.05 -13.43 -11.83
C LEU A 162 -3.83 -12.66 -13.15
N GLY A 163 -3.32 -13.32 -14.20
CA GLY A 163 -3.18 -12.75 -15.54
C GLY A 163 -1.78 -12.23 -15.87
N HIS A 164 -0.77 -12.44 -15.02
CA HIS A 164 0.60 -12.09 -15.37
C HIS A 164 1.14 -13.02 -16.47
N PRO A 165 1.85 -12.49 -17.48
CA PRO A 165 2.32 -13.27 -18.62
C PRO A 165 3.59 -14.12 -18.31
N TYR A 166 3.60 -14.84 -17.19
CA TYR A 166 4.67 -15.80 -16.88
C TYR A 166 4.49 -17.12 -17.64
N THR A 167 5.57 -17.63 -18.19
CA THR A 167 5.64 -18.95 -18.82
C THR A 167 5.96 -20.04 -17.78
N ASP A 168 5.56 -21.29 -18.03
CA ASP A 168 5.92 -22.40 -17.13
C ASP A 168 7.44 -22.61 -17.07
N VAL A 169 8.14 -22.32 -18.18
CA VAL A 169 9.61 -22.37 -18.25
C VAL A 169 10.25 -21.36 -17.30
N GLU A 170 9.74 -20.14 -17.21
CA GLU A 170 10.24 -19.12 -16.28
C GLU A 170 9.98 -19.53 -14.82
N ILE A 171 8.80 -20.10 -14.53
CA ILE A 171 8.44 -20.57 -13.18
C ILE A 171 9.31 -21.74 -12.75
N ASP A 172 9.57 -22.70 -13.64
CA ASP A 172 10.42 -23.85 -13.33
C ASP A 172 11.89 -23.45 -13.19
N ALA A 173 12.35 -22.47 -13.99
CA ALA A 173 13.71 -21.92 -13.88
C ALA A 173 13.96 -21.16 -12.57
N ALA A 174 12.92 -20.50 -12.01
CA ALA A 174 13.00 -19.77 -10.75
C ALA A 174 13.53 -20.63 -9.60
N GLY A 175 13.20 -21.92 -9.58
CA GLY A 175 13.68 -22.86 -8.56
C GLY A 175 15.19 -22.98 -8.49
N THR A 176 15.88 -22.80 -9.63
CA THR A 176 17.34 -22.85 -9.70
C THR A 176 17.96 -21.45 -9.57
N GLU A 177 17.34 -20.41 -10.13
CA GLU A 177 17.83 -19.03 -10.09
C GLU A 177 17.96 -18.48 -8.65
N LEU A 178 17.03 -18.89 -7.78
CA LEU A 178 16.92 -18.40 -6.41
C LEU A 178 17.81 -19.15 -5.41
N ILE A 179 18.48 -20.23 -5.84
CA ILE A 179 19.37 -21.00 -4.96
C ILE A 179 20.47 -20.08 -4.42
N ASP A 180 20.69 -20.17 -3.11
CA ASP A 180 21.68 -19.41 -2.35
C ASP A 180 21.50 -17.88 -2.35
N LYS A 181 20.44 -17.34 -2.96
CA LYS A 181 20.11 -15.91 -2.88
C LYS A 181 19.69 -15.55 -1.47
N SER A 182 20.30 -14.50 -0.93
CA SER A 182 19.87 -13.91 0.34
C SER A 182 18.62 -13.07 0.15
N GLU A 183 17.89 -12.81 1.23
CA GLU A 183 16.78 -11.85 1.21
C GLU A 183 17.26 -10.45 0.85
N MET A 184 18.50 -10.09 1.22
CA MET A 184 19.14 -8.84 0.82
C MET A 184 19.31 -8.77 -0.70
N ASP A 185 19.78 -9.84 -1.35
CA ASP A 185 19.92 -9.88 -2.81
C ASP A 185 18.58 -9.65 -3.50
N ALA A 186 17.53 -10.31 -2.99
CA ALA A 186 16.19 -10.20 -3.53
C ALA A 186 15.63 -8.77 -3.36
N LEU A 187 15.70 -8.21 -2.15
CA LEU A 187 15.19 -6.87 -1.87
C LEU A 187 15.94 -5.81 -2.70
N VAL A 188 17.26 -5.91 -2.83
CA VAL A 188 18.04 -5.01 -3.68
C VAL A 188 17.63 -5.15 -5.15
N ALA A 189 17.46 -6.37 -5.67
CA ALA A 189 16.97 -6.58 -7.04
C ALA A 189 15.60 -5.93 -7.27
N TYR A 190 14.68 -6.07 -6.31
CA TYR A 190 13.38 -5.40 -6.37
C TYR A 190 13.54 -3.87 -6.38
N LEU A 191 14.31 -3.29 -5.47
CA LEU A 191 14.54 -1.84 -5.41
C LEU A 191 15.18 -1.30 -6.71
N GLN A 192 16.12 -2.04 -7.29
CA GLN A 192 16.74 -1.68 -8.57
C GLN A 192 15.76 -1.74 -9.75
N SER A 193 14.71 -2.56 -9.66
CA SER A 193 13.69 -2.64 -10.70
C SER A 193 12.76 -1.40 -10.74
N LEU A 194 12.68 -0.63 -9.65
CA LEU A 194 11.70 0.45 -9.50
C LEU A 194 11.98 1.63 -10.43
N GLY A 195 11.01 1.91 -11.30
CA GLY A 195 11.11 3.00 -12.27
C GLY A 195 11.94 2.67 -13.51
N ARG A 196 12.39 1.42 -13.69
CA ARG A 196 13.23 1.02 -14.84
C ARG A 196 12.59 1.26 -16.22
N TRP A 197 11.26 1.24 -16.27
CA TRP A 197 10.45 1.47 -17.48
C TRP A 197 9.87 2.88 -17.56
N ALA A 198 10.04 3.71 -16.52
CA ALA A 198 9.49 5.04 -16.50
C ALA A 198 10.18 5.93 -17.56
N PRO A 199 9.46 6.88 -18.17
CA PRO A 199 10.09 7.89 -19.01
C PRO A 199 11.22 8.59 -18.24
N LYS A 200 12.44 8.51 -18.78
CA LYS A 200 13.54 9.30 -18.23
C LYS A 200 13.20 10.77 -18.44
N ALA A 201 13.39 11.59 -17.42
CA ALA A 201 13.15 13.03 -17.53
C ALA A 201 13.92 13.56 -18.74
N ILE A 202 13.20 14.04 -19.75
CA ILE A 202 13.82 14.77 -20.86
C ILE A 202 14.46 16.00 -20.22
N ALA A 203 15.77 16.19 -20.43
CA ALA A 203 16.45 17.43 -20.05
C ALA A 203 15.58 18.60 -20.51
N ALA A 204 15.28 19.54 -19.61
CA ALA A 204 14.23 20.55 -19.71
C ALA A 204 14.34 21.50 -20.93
N ASN A 205 14.16 20.98 -22.14
CA ASN A 205 14.25 21.71 -23.40
C ASN A 205 13.40 21.09 -24.52
N THR A 206 12.40 20.26 -24.20
CA THR A 206 11.40 19.87 -25.20
C THR A 206 10.02 20.30 -24.72
N THR A 207 9.58 21.41 -25.29
CA THR A 207 8.22 21.94 -25.19
C THR A 207 7.28 20.98 -25.92
N ALA A 208 6.82 19.95 -25.22
CA ALA A 208 5.66 19.18 -25.62
C ALA A 208 4.66 19.25 -24.46
N ALA A 209 3.68 20.15 -24.59
CA ALA A 209 2.54 20.17 -23.69
C ALA A 209 1.86 18.78 -23.74
N PRO A 210 1.42 18.23 -22.60
CA PRO A 210 0.61 17.01 -22.63
C PRO A 210 -0.66 17.27 -23.43
N ALA A 211 -1.05 16.29 -24.27
CA ALA A 211 -2.31 16.32 -24.98
C ALA A 211 -3.47 16.49 -23.97
N PRO A 212 -4.48 17.32 -24.26
CA PRO A 212 -5.60 17.50 -23.37
C PRO A 212 -6.33 16.17 -23.19
N VAL A 213 -6.45 15.72 -21.95
CA VAL A 213 -7.49 14.77 -21.57
C VAL A 213 -8.81 15.39 -21.99
N ALA A 214 -9.59 14.66 -22.80
CA ALA A 214 -10.89 15.11 -23.25
C ALA A 214 -11.77 15.38 -22.04
N GLU A 215 -11.95 16.67 -21.73
CA GLU A 215 -12.92 17.15 -20.76
C GLU A 215 -14.30 16.92 -21.38
N THR A 216 -14.98 15.86 -20.97
CA THR A 216 -16.43 15.78 -21.18
C THR A 216 -17.05 16.89 -20.34
N ALA A 217 -17.51 17.93 -21.02
CA ALA A 217 -18.19 19.08 -20.42
C ALA A 217 -19.32 18.62 -19.48
N PRO A 218 -19.47 19.21 -18.28
CA PRO A 218 -20.67 19.00 -17.49
C PRO A 218 -21.88 19.54 -18.27
N ALA A 219 -22.98 18.80 -18.22
CA ALA A 219 -24.26 19.21 -18.78
C ALA A 219 -24.64 20.59 -18.21
N GLU A 220 -24.90 21.53 -19.11
CA GLU A 220 -25.31 22.90 -18.82
C GLU A 220 -26.66 22.88 -18.10
N VAL A 221 -26.67 23.17 -16.79
CA VAL A 221 -27.90 23.46 -16.06
C VAL A 221 -28.27 24.89 -16.36
N THR A 222 -29.30 25.07 -17.19
CA THR A 222 -29.88 26.39 -17.45
C THR A 222 -30.52 26.95 -16.18
N PRO A 223 -30.17 28.17 -15.73
CA PRO A 223 -30.88 28.82 -14.65
C PRO A 223 -32.24 29.31 -15.18
N ALA A 224 -33.30 29.00 -14.44
CA ALA A 224 -34.63 29.55 -14.69
C ALA A 224 -34.61 31.08 -14.50
N SER A 225 -35.19 31.80 -15.44
CA SER A 225 -35.26 33.27 -15.49
C SER A 225 -36.15 33.86 -14.39
N ASP A 226 -35.71 35.00 -13.85
CA ASP A 226 -36.39 35.85 -12.87
C ASP A 226 -37.75 36.38 -13.31
N ALA A 227 -38.65 36.56 -12.33
CA ALA A 227 -39.73 37.55 -12.33
C ALA A 227 -39.64 38.39 -11.04
N PRO A 228 -39.97 39.70 -11.06
CA PRO A 228 -39.46 40.67 -10.09
C PRO A 228 -40.42 40.95 -8.93
N ALA A 229 -39.87 41.40 -7.80
CA ALA A 229 -40.60 42.18 -6.80
C ALA A 229 -39.67 43.20 -6.14
N ASP A 230 -39.97 44.47 -6.38
CA ASP A 230 -39.47 45.64 -5.64
C ASP A 230 -39.91 45.61 -4.17
N ALA A 231 -39.02 46.00 -3.25
CA ALA A 231 -39.20 47.16 -2.35
C ALA A 231 -38.16 47.22 -1.20
N ALA A 232 -37.39 48.32 -1.21
CA ALA A 232 -36.94 49.15 -0.08
C ALA A 232 -36.16 48.58 1.13
N THR A 233 -34.91 49.08 1.22
CA THR A 233 -33.89 49.28 2.29
C THR A 233 -34.44 49.77 3.67
N PRO A 234 -33.65 49.89 4.79
CA PRO A 234 -32.18 49.84 4.86
C PRO A 234 -31.46 49.13 6.05
N GLU A 235 -30.23 48.78 5.70
CA GLU A 235 -28.94 48.80 6.41
C GLU A 235 -28.84 49.44 7.82
N ALA A 236 -28.21 48.72 8.75
CA ALA A 236 -27.53 49.26 9.93
C ALA A 236 -26.15 48.59 10.07
N ALA A 237 -25.13 49.43 10.21
CA ALA A 237 -23.72 49.12 10.30
C ALA A 237 -23.23 48.82 11.73
N ALA A 238 -21.94 48.45 11.82
CA ALA A 238 -21.02 48.40 12.98
C ALA A 238 -20.96 47.06 13.74
N THR A 239 -19.81 46.51 14.18
CA THR A 239 -18.39 46.90 14.19
C THR A 239 -17.55 45.70 14.68
N ASP A 240 -16.26 45.70 14.36
CA ASP A 240 -15.16 44.88 14.89
C ASP A 240 -15.18 44.63 16.42
N ALA A 241 -14.76 43.42 16.83
CA ALA A 241 -13.82 43.20 17.95
C ALA A 241 -13.43 41.71 18.10
N ALA A 242 -12.13 41.42 17.98
CA ALA A 242 -11.41 40.34 18.67
C ALA A 242 -10.12 40.99 19.26
N PRO A 243 -9.31 40.34 20.12
CA PRO A 243 -9.43 39.02 20.75
C PRO A 243 -9.22 39.06 22.29
N ALA A 244 -9.30 37.92 22.97
CA ALA A 244 -8.69 37.74 24.28
C ALA A 244 -8.09 36.34 24.42
N ASP A 245 -6.86 36.32 24.94
CA ASP A 245 -5.95 35.20 25.16
C ASP A 245 -6.42 34.19 26.22
N GLY A 246 -5.88 32.97 26.10
CA GLY A 246 -5.15 32.37 27.23
C GLY A 246 -5.71 31.11 27.90
N ALA A 247 -4.77 30.18 28.11
CA ALA A 247 -4.71 29.14 29.15
C ALA A 247 -5.19 27.71 28.81
N SER A 248 -4.19 26.94 28.38
CA SER A 248 -3.93 25.54 28.76
C SER A 248 -4.18 25.27 30.25
N THR A 249 -4.79 24.13 30.58
CA THR A 249 -4.35 23.27 31.70
C THR A 249 -4.73 21.81 31.44
N ASP A 250 -3.75 20.93 31.66
CA ASP A 250 -3.86 19.50 31.82
C ASP A 250 -4.67 19.12 33.07
N GLY A 251 -5.33 17.95 33.03
CA GLY A 251 -6.00 17.41 34.20
C GLY A 251 -6.62 16.03 33.96
N ALA A 252 -5.81 14.98 34.09
CA ALA A 252 -6.30 13.62 34.34
C ALA A 252 -6.91 13.51 35.76
N PRO A 253 -7.88 12.61 35.99
CA PRO A 253 -8.14 12.07 37.30
C PRO A 253 -7.72 10.59 37.41
N THR A 254 -7.07 10.30 38.53
CA THR A 254 -6.59 9.00 39.01
C THR A 254 -7.66 8.18 39.74
N ASP A 255 -7.57 6.86 39.55
CA ASP A 255 -7.69 5.71 40.47
C ASP A 255 -8.86 5.50 41.46
N ALA A 256 -9.44 4.28 41.36
CA ALA A 256 -9.64 3.24 42.41
C ALA A 256 -10.83 2.35 42.01
N ALA A 257 -10.89 1.02 42.16
CA ALA A 257 -10.03 -0.04 42.68
C ALA A 257 -10.68 -1.39 42.27
N THR A 258 -9.90 -2.49 42.17
CA THR A 258 -10.10 -3.81 42.85
C THR A 258 -9.41 -4.98 42.11
N GLY A 259 -8.40 -5.58 42.74
CA GLY A 259 -8.35 -7.01 43.09
C GLY A 259 -8.02 -8.07 42.01
N GLU A 260 -6.73 -8.44 41.94
CA GLU A 260 -6.05 -9.74 41.70
C GLU A 260 -6.60 -10.87 40.77
N PRO A 261 -5.70 -11.70 40.17
CA PRO A 261 -5.96 -12.49 38.96
C PRO A 261 -6.27 -13.97 39.22
N ALA A 262 -6.90 -14.64 38.25
CA ALA A 262 -7.11 -16.08 38.25
C ALA A 262 -6.26 -16.79 37.17
N ALA A 263 -5.59 -17.85 37.63
CA ALA A 263 -4.57 -18.69 37.00
C ALA A 263 -5.01 -19.54 35.79
N GLU A 264 -4.01 -19.88 34.96
CA GLU A 264 -3.94 -21.07 34.09
C GLU A 264 -4.10 -22.38 34.88
N PRO A 265 -4.63 -23.45 34.28
CA PRO A 265 -4.34 -24.81 34.71
C PRO A 265 -3.23 -25.45 33.86
N ALA A 266 -2.23 -25.97 34.58
CA ALA A 266 -1.11 -26.74 34.08
C ALA A 266 -1.50 -28.17 33.66
N ALA A 267 -0.61 -28.75 32.85
CA ALA A 267 -0.61 -30.11 32.34
C ALA A 267 -0.48 -31.19 33.44
N GLU A 268 -1.10 -32.35 33.18
CA GLU A 268 -0.90 -33.57 33.96
C GLU A 268 -0.55 -34.74 33.03
N ALA A 269 0.51 -35.47 33.39
CA ALA A 269 0.93 -36.76 32.86
C ALA A 269 1.61 -37.53 34.01
N PRO A 270 1.91 -38.84 33.88
CA PRO A 270 1.05 -39.96 33.49
C PRO A 270 1.00 -41.03 34.62
N ASN A 271 0.03 -41.95 34.59
CA ASN A 271 0.08 -43.17 35.43
C ASN A 271 0.43 -44.40 34.60
N ALA A 272 1.41 -45.13 35.11
CA ALA A 272 1.91 -46.41 34.63
C ALA A 272 1.04 -47.57 35.12
N GLU A 273 0.88 -48.59 34.28
CA GLU A 273 0.65 -49.97 34.73
C GLU A 273 1.36 -50.96 33.80
N ALA A 274 1.80 -52.03 34.43
CA ALA A 274 2.77 -53.02 33.98
C ALA A 274 2.16 -54.09 33.06
N GLY A 275 3.03 -54.77 32.29
CA GLY A 275 2.66 -55.86 31.40
C GLY A 275 3.87 -56.60 30.83
N GLU A 276 4.47 -57.41 31.68
CA GLU A 276 5.57 -58.36 31.48
C GLU A 276 5.38 -59.33 30.30
N GLN A 277 6.44 -59.62 29.53
CA GLN A 277 6.78 -60.97 29.07
C GLN A 277 8.15 -61.08 28.35
N ASN A 278 8.98 -61.97 28.92
CA ASN A 278 10.18 -62.66 28.40
C ASN A 278 10.05 -63.07 26.92
N GLY A 279 11.09 -63.27 26.11
CA GLY A 279 12.53 -63.48 26.32
C GLY A 279 13.05 -64.35 25.16
N GLY A 280 14.38 -64.39 24.96
CA GLY A 280 15.05 -65.52 24.29
C GLY A 280 15.53 -65.30 22.86
N THR A 281 16.80 -64.92 22.76
CA THR A 281 17.72 -65.12 21.62
C THR A 281 17.95 -66.62 21.36
N PRO A 282 18.39 -67.00 20.15
CA PRO A 282 19.82 -67.22 19.95
C PRO A 282 20.43 -66.46 18.77
#